data_AF-A0A357KU57-F1
#
_entry.id   AF-A0A357KU57-F1
#
_cell.length_a   1.000
_cell.length_b   1.000
_cell.length_c   1.000
_cell.angle_alpha   90.00
_cell.angle_beta   90.00
_cell.angle_gamma   90.00
#
_symmetry.space_group_name_H-M   'P 1'
#
loop_
_entity.id
_entity.type
_entity.pdbx_description
1 polymer ?
#
loop_
_entity_poly.entity_id
_entity_poly.type
_entity_poly.pdbx_seq_one_letter_code
_entity_poly.pdbx_strand_id
1 'polypeptide(L)'
;MARIGCAGARTGLVDARRCRRVEDRPIHQRSGRRRAPTAQEPECPPSPGAPPTRPGRLSRRRPPNSRGPRSVQRNLRAMRPTQSLFTAAGVLLLALAGASGVRPGPVAASAQTSAGYASLDQRIRAGLDAQASGNLRQADAIFRAILTVEPDNGRAAQYLRGLTKEPGYTLGVDELAAERTLAEAGPGFARYETEIFVILSNCDRDWTIARARLLDRTYYQFQRTMRRLGLEGVPPAEKLQCVLIDSHEDYAQFARRYDGVDASWIAGYYASRTNRVVFYNDADSPAFRVASQQLDEFRSVAAKAEKRAGEARRGEVGRADELEQQAERIREHIEAEATRLESEVHTASVTKTTHEAAHLIAFNCGLQSRAHQYPFWLTEGLASCFETLTPDRPFGPDEDFPEREREFIAAMEKGRLVPLEAFVAMNSVPGADAETARVSYAQAYALLRYLFRYEREKLGAYFRDIMLEPPGMISPRRHAAMFASRFGDPARLERQWLREEERAARLASVKGTLTP
;
A
#
# COMPACT_ATOMS: atom_id res chain seq x y z
N MET A 1 33.81 -53.79 -12.00
CA MET A 1 34.27 -54.60 -10.84
C MET A 1 35.63 -54.08 -10.39
N ALA A 2 35.76 -53.61 -9.16
CA ALA A 2 37.02 -53.47 -8.42
C ALA A 2 36.68 -53.19 -6.94
N ARG A 3 37.50 -53.68 -5.99
CA ARG A 3 37.44 -53.32 -4.56
C ARG A 3 38.58 -52.32 -4.28
N ILE A 4 38.47 -51.40 -3.33
CA ILE A 4 38.99 -51.44 -1.94
C ILE A 4 38.81 -49.98 -1.42
N GLY A 5 38.60 -49.64 -0.14
CA GLY A 5 38.44 -50.46 1.07
C GLY A 5 39.09 -49.80 2.30
N CYS A 6 38.42 -49.87 3.45
CA CYS A 6 38.84 -49.41 4.79
C CYS A 6 38.88 -47.88 5.09
N ALA A 7 38.65 -47.56 6.37
CA ALA A 7 38.63 -46.23 6.97
C ALA A 7 39.43 -46.25 8.31
N GLY A 8 39.76 -45.10 8.91
CA GLY A 8 40.63 -45.07 10.09
C GLY A 8 40.69 -43.76 10.90
N ALA A 9 39.60 -43.44 11.62
CA ALA A 9 39.51 -42.68 12.89
C ALA A 9 40.32 -41.37 13.15
N ARG A 10 39.60 -40.31 13.57
CA ARG A 10 39.85 -39.43 14.75
C ARG A 10 38.75 -38.34 14.84
N THR A 11 37.76 -38.47 15.73
CA THR A 11 37.70 -37.89 17.10
C THR A 11 37.65 -36.35 17.17
N GLY A 12 36.54 -35.79 17.63
CA GLY A 12 36.38 -34.36 17.92
C GLY A 12 34.94 -33.97 18.31
N LEU A 13 34.55 -34.20 19.56
CA LEU A 13 33.28 -33.68 20.10
C LEU A 13 33.41 -32.19 20.45
N VAL A 14 32.33 -31.44 20.24
CA VAL A 14 32.03 -30.19 20.97
C VAL A 14 30.62 -30.32 21.54
N ASP A 15 30.45 -29.93 22.80
CA ASP A 15 29.29 -30.27 23.64
C ASP A 15 28.13 -29.26 23.52
N ALA A 16 26.91 -29.73 23.75
CA ALA A 16 25.68 -28.96 23.65
C ALA A 16 24.70 -29.32 24.79
N ARG A 17 24.77 -28.57 25.91
CA ARG A 17 23.73 -28.56 26.96
C ARG A 17 23.92 -27.42 27.96
N ARG A 18 22.92 -26.54 28.12
CA ARG A 18 22.73 -25.78 29.38
C ARG A 18 21.28 -25.38 29.67
N CYS A 19 20.41 -26.38 29.81
CA CYS A 19 19.15 -26.16 30.54
C CYS A 19 19.45 -25.86 32.02
N ARG A 20 18.76 -24.89 32.62
CA ARG A 20 18.66 -24.75 34.08
C ARG A 20 17.18 -24.75 34.48
N ARG A 21 16.82 -25.67 35.38
CA ARG A 21 15.59 -25.60 36.17
C ARG A 21 15.76 -24.57 37.29
N VAL A 22 14.66 -23.88 37.60
CA VAL A 22 14.30 -23.34 38.93
C VAL A 22 12.78 -23.55 39.00
N GLU A 23 12.32 -24.69 39.51
CA GLU A 23 11.93 -24.92 40.91
C GLU A 23 10.61 -24.22 41.31
N ASP A 24 9.57 -25.02 41.50
CA ASP A 24 8.25 -24.60 41.96
C ASP A 24 8.21 -24.32 43.47
N ARG A 25 7.47 -23.28 43.88
CA ARG A 25 6.82 -23.21 45.21
C ARG A 25 5.42 -22.59 45.11
N PRO A 26 4.37 -23.24 45.67
CA PRO A 26 2.98 -22.74 45.60
C PRO A 26 2.51 -22.01 46.88
N ILE A 27 1.21 -21.66 46.91
CA ILE A 27 0.39 -21.18 48.07
C ILE A 27 0.60 -19.69 48.42
N HIS A 28 -0.33 -18.78 48.12
CA HIS A 28 -1.55 -18.60 48.92
C HIS A 28 -2.70 -17.87 48.17
N GLN A 29 -3.94 -18.28 48.43
CA GLN A 29 -5.15 -17.48 48.15
C GLN A 29 -5.40 -16.47 49.28
N ARG A 30 -5.92 -15.27 48.94
CA ARG A 30 -6.82 -14.49 49.81
C ARG A 30 -7.85 -13.71 49.00
N SER A 31 -9.09 -13.72 49.50
CA SER A 31 -10.11 -12.70 49.22
C SER A 31 -9.68 -11.34 49.81
N GLY A 32 -10.12 -10.17 49.33
CA GLY A 32 -11.21 -9.87 48.40
C GLY A 32 -12.37 -9.18 49.11
N ARG A 33 -12.74 -7.95 48.71
CA ARG A 33 -13.95 -7.23 49.17
C ARG A 33 -14.36 -6.12 48.19
N ARG A 34 -15.66 -5.93 48.01
CA ARG A 34 -16.29 -4.81 47.28
C ARG A 34 -16.60 -3.67 48.25
N ARG A 35 -16.66 -2.41 47.77
CA ARG A 35 -17.77 -1.44 48.04
C ARG A 35 -17.60 -0.10 47.29
N ALA A 36 -18.62 0.23 46.50
CA ALA A 36 -19.15 1.58 46.28
C ALA A 36 -20.54 1.63 47.02
N PRO A 37 -21.39 2.69 47.00
CA PRO A 37 -21.46 3.92 46.19
C PRO A 37 -21.30 5.20 47.07
N THR A 38 -21.79 6.45 46.83
CA THR A 38 -22.98 6.98 46.10
C THR A 38 -22.94 8.52 45.96
N ALA A 39 -23.61 9.08 44.92
CA ALA A 39 -24.27 10.42 44.88
C ALA A 39 -23.39 11.70 45.01
N GLN A 40 -23.77 12.93 44.61
CA GLN A 40 -24.93 13.47 43.86
C GLN A 40 -24.59 14.84 43.22
N GLU A 41 -25.40 15.33 42.27
CA GLU A 41 -25.35 16.70 41.69
C GLU A 41 -26.19 17.72 42.52
N PRO A 42 -26.10 19.05 42.24
CA PRO A 42 -27.25 19.73 41.60
C PRO A 42 -26.88 20.94 40.67
N GLU A 43 -27.88 21.74 40.28
CA GLU A 43 -28.00 22.51 39.02
C GLU A 43 -27.81 24.07 39.10
N CYS A 44 -27.89 24.72 37.93
CA CYS A 44 -28.02 26.18 37.66
C CYS A 44 -29.40 26.76 38.11
N PRO A 45 -29.64 28.11 38.24
CA PRO A 45 -29.75 29.08 37.11
C PRO A 45 -29.40 30.58 37.50
N PRO A 46 -30.00 31.67 36.94
CA PRO A 46 -29.78 32.30 35.61
C PRO A 46 -29.41 33.82 35.62
N SER A 47 -29.21 34.43 34.43
CA SER A 47 -28.91 35.86 34.15
C SER A 47 -30.11 36.83 34.27
N PRO A 48 -29.92 38.18 34.29
CA PRO A 48 -30.02 39.01 33.05
C PRO A 48 -29.26 40.37 33.02
N GLY A 49 -29.24 41.10 31.87
CA GLY A 49 -29.10 42.59 31.84
C GLY A 49 -28.25 43.26 30.73
N ALA A 50 -28.81 44.29 30.06
CA ALA A 50 -28.19 45.26 29.10
C ALA A 50 -29.12 46.51 28.94
N PRO A 51 -28.84 47.62 28.19
CA PRO A 51 -27.65 48.03 27.41
C PRO A 51 -26.90 49.25 28.05
N PRO A 52 -26.97 50.58 27.69
CA PRO A 52 -27.62 51.37 26.62
C PRO A 52 -26.63 51.97 25.56
N THR A 53 -26.66 53.28 25.22
CA THR A 53 -26.08 53.86 23.97
C THR A 53 -25.46 55.29 24.03
N ARG A 54 -24.65 55.59 23.00
CA ARG A 54 -24.02 56.86 22.49
C ARG A 54 -24.69 58.21 22.84
N PRO A 55 -23.89 59.31 22.97
CA PRO A 55 -23.45 60.16 21.83
C PRO A 55 -21.90 60.20 21.66
N GLY A 56 -21.23 61.01 20.81
CA GLY A 56 -21.66 62.10 19.90
C GLY A 56 -20.67 62.42 18.73
N ARG A 57 -20.29 63.70 18.53
CA ARG A 57 -19.40 64.22 17.45
C ARG A 57 -18.38 65.26 17.95
N LEU A 58 -17.18 65.35 17.35
CA LEU A 58 -16.70 66.51 16.55
C LEU A 58 -15.31 66.26 15.92
N SER A 59 -14.82 67.16 15.04
CA SER A 59 -13.66 66.93 14.16
C SER A 59 -12.56 68.01 14.21
N ARG A 60 -11.31 67.60 13.93
CA ARG A 60 -10.21 68.45 13.40
C ARG A 60 -9.40 67.65 12.36
N ARG A 61 -8.57 68.33 11.55
CA ARG A 61 -7.97 67.82 10.29
C ARG A 61 -6.43 67.78 10.30
N ARG A 62 -5.87 66.83 9.52
CA ARG A 62 -4.48 66.77 8.96
C ARG A 62 -3.33 66.59 9.98
N PRO A 63 -2.09 66.22 9.56
CA PRO A 63 -1.59 65.94 8.19
C PRO A 63 -1.46 64.42 7.85
N PRO A 64 -1.10 64.04 6.61
CA PRO A 64 -0.94 62.62 6.23
C PRO A 64 0.45 62.09 6.61
N ASN A 65 0.53 60.79 6.94
CA ASN A 65 1.80 60.10 7.17
C ASN A 65 1.86 58.76 6.42
N SER A 66 3.06 58.39 5.99
CA SER A 66 3.36 57.27 5.09
C SER A 66 2.98 55.90 5.66
N ARG A 67 2.33 55.06 4.85
CA ARG A 67 2.06 53.65 5.17
C ARG A 67 3.08 52.73 4.51
N GLY A 68 4.22 52.54 5.18
CA GLY A 68 5.12 51.41 4.89
C GLY A 68 4.48 50.05 5.28
N PRO A 69 4.95 48.92 4.72
CA PRO A 69 4.26 47.64 4.77
C PRO A 69 4.42 46.88 6.10
N ARG A 70 3.70 47.32 7.16
CA ARG A 70 3.55 46.55 8.43
C ARG A 70 2.70 45.26 8.31
N SER A 71 2.32 44.85 7.09
CA SER A 71 1.54 43.64 6.84
C SER A 71 2.40 42.35 6.83
N VAL A 72 3.61 42.38 6.25
CA VAL A 72 4.39 41.16 5.95
C VAL A 72 4.88 40.44 7.22
N GLN A 73 5.43 41.17 8.19
CA GLN A 73 5.88 40.59 9.46
C GLN A 73 4.76 39.93 10.28
N ARG A 74 3.48 40.26 10.01
CA ARG A 74 2.34 39.65 10.70
C ARG A 74 1.99 38.26 10.16
N ASN A 75 2.29 37.98 8.90
CA ASN A 75 2.07 36.66 8.30
C ASN A 75 3.15 35.67 8.75
N LEU A 76 4.42 36.09 8.82
CA LEU A 76 5.54 35.25 9.30
C LEU A 76 5.37 34.76 10.75
N ARG A 77 4.57 35.43 11.57
CA ARG A 77 4.22 35.00 12.94
C ARG A 77 2.93 34.18 13.04
N ALA A 78 2.20 33.98 11.94
CA ALA A 78 1.02 33.12 11.89
C ALA A 78 1.37 31.64 11.59
N MET A 79 2.57 31.39 11.06
CA MET A 79 3.08 30.06 10.71
C MET A 79 3.49 29.29 11.97
N ARG A 80 2.50 28.72 12.66
CA ARG A 80 2.70 27.41 13.30
C ARG A 80 2.86 26.36 12.18
N PRO A 81 3.62 25.27 12.39
CA PRO A 81 3.56 24.15 11.47
C PRO A 81 2.10 23.65 11.42
N THR A 82 1.45 23.82 10.27
CA THR A 82 0.20 23.14 9.98
C THR A 82 0.45 21.64 10.03
N GLN A 83 -0.47 20.88 10.61
CA GLN A 83 -0.31 19.44 10.78
C GLN A 83 -0.06 18.78 9.41
N SER A 84 0.83 17.78 9.41
CA SER A 84 1.38 17.14 8.21
C SER A 84 0.31 16.86 7.15
N LEU A 85 0.64 17.15 5.88
CA LEU A 85 -0.23 16.99 4.72
C LEU A 85 -0.41 15.52 4.30
N PHE A 86 -0.58 14.62 5.27
CA PHE A 86 -1.29 13.36 5.09
C PHE A 86 -2.79 13.63 4.87
N THR A 87 -3.12 14.29 3.75
CA THR A 87 -4.34 13.93 3.03
C THR A 87 -4.17 12.47 2.66
N ALA A 88 -4.79 11.58 3.44
CA ALA A 88 -4.74 10.16 3.18
C ALA A 88 -5.27 9.90 1.77
N ALA A 89 -4.35 9.60 0.85
CA ALA A 89 -4.63 9.09 -0.47
C ALA A 89 -5.23 7.70 -0.29
N GLY A 90 -6.54 7.67 -0.03
CA GLY A 90 -7.31 6.46 0.08
C GLY A 90 -7.34 5.77 -1.27
N VAL A 91 -6.39 4.87 -1.50
CA VAL A 91 -6.70 3.66 -2.26
C VAL A 91 -7.97 3.11 -1.65
N LEU A 92 -8.96 2.88 -2.50
CA LEU A 92 -10.21 2.25 -2.14
C LEU A 92 -10.46 1.21 -3.22
N LEU A 93 -10.32 -0.07 -2.88
CA LEU A 93 -10.45 -1.13 -3.85
C LEU A 93 -11.89 -1.16 -4.41
N LEU A 94 -12.09 -0.53 -5.57
CA LEU A 94 -13.35 -0.52 -6.30
C LEU A 94 -13.54 -1.87 -7.00
N ALA A 95 -13.83 -2.89 -6.18
CA ALA A 95 -14.32 -4.19 -6.59
C ALA A 95 -15.73 -4.04 -7.19
N LEU A 96 -15.80 -3.52 -8.41
CA LEU A 96 -17.03 -3.29 -9.17
C LEU A 96 -17.76 -4.61 -9.38
N ALA A 97 -18.76 -4.87 -8.54
CA ALA A 97 -19.67 -6.00 -8.63
C ALA A 97 -20.61 -5.83 -9.83
N GLY A 98 -20.07 -6.04 -11.03
CA GLY A 98 -20.80 -6.02 -12.29
C GLY A 98 -21.79 -7.18 -12.40
N ALA A 99 -22.94 -7.06 -11.73
CA ALA A 99 -24.04 -8.04 -11.72
C ALA A 99 -24.81 -8.05 -13.05
N SER A 100 -24.11 -8.37 -14.15
CA SER A 100 -24.66 -8.54 -15.50
C SER A 100 -24.22 -9.89 -16.04
N GLY A 101 -25.17 -10.81 -16.20
CA GLY A 101 -24.91 -12.21 -16.55
C GLY A 101 -24.46 -12.42 -18.01
N VAL A 102 -23.22 -12.08 -18.32
CA VAL A 102 -22.56 -12.43 -19.59
C VAL A 102 -21.43 -13.40 -19.29
N ARG A 103 -21.52 -14.63 -19.82
CA ARG A 103 -20.42 -15.61 -19.74
C ARG A 103 -19.21 -15.04 -20.49
N PRO A 104 -17.99 -15.08 -19.93
CA PRO A 104 -16.80 -14.93 -20.76
C PRO A 104 -16.80 -16.08 -21.78
N GLY A 105 -16.80 -15.73 -23.07
CA GLY A 105 -16.54 -16.72 -24.12
C GLY A 105 -15.11 -17.26 -23.94
N PRO A 106 -14.84 -18.53 -24.26
CA PRO A 106 -13.47 -19.04 -24.21
C PRO A 106 -12.59 -18.24 -25.16
N VAL A 107 -11.43 -17.78 -24.69
CA VAL A 107 -10.41 -17.18 -25.56
C VAL A 107 -10.01 -18.24 -26.58
N ALA A 108 -10.34 -18.00 -27.85
CA ALA A 108 -10.14 -18.94 -28.95
C ALA A 108 -8.69 -18.96 -29.43
N ALA A 109 -7.76 -19.28 -28.51
CA ALA A 109 -6.44 -19.77 -28.89
C ALA A 109 -6.62 -21.01 -29.79
N SER A 110 -5.81 -21.12 -30.84
CA SER A 110 -6.06 -22.04 -31.96
C SER A 110 -6.01 -23.52 -31.54
N ALA A 111 -7.19 -24.10 -31.29
CA ALA A 111 -7.38 -25.51 -30.96
C ALA A 111 -7.20 -26.42 -32.20
N GLN A 112 -6.00 -26.39 -32.79
CA GLN A 112 -5.56 -27.29 -33.87
C GLN A 112 -4.29 -28.05 -33.46
N THR A 113 -4.34 -28.69 -32.30
CA THR A 113 -3.64 -29.96 -32.08
C THR A 113 -4.68 -31.03 -31.73
N SER A 114 -4.50 -32.23 -32.27
CA SER A 114 -5.44 -33.35 -32.13
C SER A 114 -5.36 -33.95 -30.73
N ALA A 115 -6.11 -33.35 -29.79
CA ALA A 115 -6.20 -33.77 -28.40
C ALA A 115 -6.96 -35.11 -28.23
N GLY A 116 -6.37 -36.21 -28.70
CA GLY A 116 -6.66 -37.53 -28.16
C GLY A 116 -6.38 -37.55 -26.65
N TYR A 117 -7.06 -38.43 -25.91
CA TYR A 117 -7.06 -38.47 -24.44
C TYR A 117 -5.72 -38.91 -23.84
N ALA A 118 -4.70 -38.08 -23.97
CA ALA A 118 -3.41 -38.25 -23.32
C ALA A 118 -3.58 -38.16 -21.80
N SER A 119 -3.04 -39.14 -21.09
CA SER A 119 -3.05 -39.18 -19.62
C SER A 119 -2.22 -38.03 -19.03
N LEU A 120 -2.45 -37.71 -17.76
CA LEU A 120 -1.69 -36.67 -17.06
C LEU A 120 -0.17 -36.85 -17.21
N ASP A 121 0.34 -38.07 -17.03
CA ASP A 121 1.78 -38.36 -17.19
C ASP A 121 2.27 -38.29 -18.64
N GLN A 122 1.40 -38.40 -19.65
CA GLN A 122 1.78 -38.11 -21.04
C GLN A 122 1.88 -36.59 -21.28
N ARG A 123 0.97 -35.78 -20.70
CA ARG A 123 1.02 -34.32 -20.79
C ARG A 123 2.23 -33.75 -20.04
N ILE A 124 2.49 -34.24 -18.82
CA ILE A 124 3.67 -33.84 -18.03
C ILE A 124 4.97 -34.17 -18.78
N ARG A 125 5.08 -35.36 -19.39
CA ARG A 125 6.24 -35.71 -20.23
C ARG A 125 6.38 -34.76 -21.41
N ALA A 126 5.33 -34.51 -22.19
CA ALA A 126 5.39 -33.58 -23.32
C ALA A 126 5.86 -32.15 -22.92
N GLY A 127 5.49 -31.67 -21.72
CA GLY A 127 6.00 -30.40 -21.18
C GLY A 127 7.49 -30.45 -20.82
N LEU A 128 7.95 -31.55 -20.22
CA LEU A 128 9.37 -31.77 -19.90
C LEU A 128 10.23 -31.99 -21.16
N ASP A 129 9.71 -32.70 -22.16
CA ASP A 129 10.38 -32.93 -23.45
C ASP A 129 10.53 -31.60 -24.21
N ALA A 130 9.52 -30.72 -24.16
CA ALA A 130 9.59 -29.37 -24.71
C ALA A 130 10.60 -28.49 -23.95
N GLN A 131 10.65 -28.56 -22.62
CA GLN A 131 11.65 -27.86 -21.80
C GLN A 131 13.07 -28.32 -22.11
N ALA A 132 13.31 -29.64 -22.16
CA ALA A 132 14.62 -30.23 -22.50
C ALA A 132 15.07 -29.90 -23.94
N SER A 133 14.12 -29.68 -24.84
CA SER A 133 14.36 -29.23 -26.22
C SER A 133 14.54 -27.70 -26.35
N GLY A 134 14.54 -26.95 -25.24
CA GLY A 134 14.65 -25.49 -25.21
C GLY A 134 13.39 -24.73 -25.65
N ASN A 135 12.28 -25.42 -25.95
CA ASN A 135 11.02 -24.77 -26.32
C ASN A 135 10.20 -24.38 -25.07
N LEU A 136 10.76 -23.45 -24.29
CA LEU A 136 10.25 -23.04 -22.98
C LEU A 136 8.81 -22.50 -23.04
N ARG A 137 8.41 -21.84 -24.15
CA ARG A 137 7.02 -21.38 -24.37
C ARG A 137 6.03 -22.52 -24.60
N GLN A 138 6.45 -23.60 -25.27
CA GLN A 138 5.60 -24.79 -25.41
C GLN A 138 5.48 -25.55 -24.07
N ALA A 139 6.57 -25.62 -23.29
CA ALA A 139 6.55 -26.22 -21.95
C ALA A 139 5.59 -25.46 -21.01
N ASP A 140 5.69 -24.12 -20.99
CA ASP A 140 4.81 -23.24 -20.21
C ASP A 140 3.33 -23.46 -20.56
N ALA A 141 2.99 -23.40 -21.86
CA ALA A 141 1.63 -23.63 -22.33
C ALA A 141 1.08 -25.02 -21.95
N ILE A 142 1.92 -26.07 -22.01
CA ILE A 142 1.51 -27.43 -21.60
C ILE A 142 1.26 -27.51 -20.09
N PHE A 143 2.13 -26.94 -19.24
CA PHE A 143 1.91 -26.98 -17.79
C PHE A 143 0.70 -26.13 -17.37
N ARG A 144 0.46 -24.97 -18.01
CA ARG A 144 -0.76 -24.18 -17.79
C ARG A 144 -2.01 -24.90 -18.27
N ALA A 145 -1.97 -25.59 -19.42
CA ALA A 145 -3.09 -26.39 -19.90
C ALA A 145 -3.46 -27.57 -18.96
N ILE A 146 -2.48 -28.13 -18.23
CA ILE A 146 -2.75 -29.08 -17.13
C ILE A 146 -3.47 -28.36 -15.98
N LEU A 147 -2.94 -27.22 -15.52
CA LEU A 147 -3.49 -26.47 -14.38
C LEU A 147 -4.90 -25.89 -14.64
N THR A 148 -5.28 -25.65 -15.90
CA THR A 148 -6.66 -25.28 -16.27
C THR A 148 -7.66 -26.41 -16.05
N VAL A 149 -7.22 -27.68 -16.07
CA VAL A 149 -8.06 -28.87 -15.86
C VAL A 149 -7.92 -29.42 -14.43
N GLU A 150 -6.72 -29.32 -13.86
CA GLU A 150 -6.36 -29.78 -12.52
C GLU A 150 -5.62 -28.65 -11.76
N PRO A 151 -6.32 -27.65 -11.20
CA PRO A 151 -5.68 -26.49 -10.55
C PRO A 151 -4.73 -26.86 -9.40
N ASP A 152 -5.07 -27.91 -8.65
CA ASP A 152 -4.27 -28.43 -7.53
C ASP A 152 -3.07 -29.31 -7.96
N ASN A 153 -2.76 -29.39 -9.27
CA ASN A 153 -1.69 -30.25 -9.77
C ASN A 153 -0.29 -29.71 -9.41
N GLY A 154 0.17 -30.06 -8.20
CA GLY A 154 1.45 -29.62 -7.66
C GLY A 154 2.67 -29.93 -8.53
N ARG A 155 2.63 -30.99 -9.37
CA ARG A 155 3.70 -31.31 -10.32
C ARG A 155 3.77 -30.26 -11.44
N ALA A 156 2.64 -30.00 -12.12
CA ALA A 156 2.59 -28.99 -13.17
C ALA A 156 2.93 -27.58 -12.63
N ALA A 157 2.42 -27.23 -11.44
CA ALA A 157 2.76 -25.97 -10.79
C ALA A 157 4.26 -25.87 -10.42
N GLN A 158 4.88 -26.96 -9.96
CA GLN A 158 6.32 -27.03 -9.67
C GLN A 158 7.17 -26.87 -10.94
N TYR A 159 6.83 -27.54 -12.04
CA TYR A 159 7.56 -27.40 -13.30
C TYR A 159 7.41 -26.00 -13.91
N LEU A 160 6.21 -25.41 -13.84
CA LEU A 160 5.96 -24.03 -14.26
C LEU A 160 6.77 -23.01 -13.42
N ARG A 161 6.93 -23.21 -12.11
CA ARG A 161 7.89 -22.49 -11.24
C ARG A 161 9.37 -22.83 -11.49
N GLY A 162 9.64 -23.89 -12.25
CA GLY A 162 10.97 -24.26 -12.73
C GLY A 162 11.35 -23.44 -13.95
N LEU A 163 10.45 -23.35 -14.93
CA LEU A 163 10.66 -22.61 -16.18
C LEU A 163 11.08 -21.16 -15.98
N THR A 164 10.55 -20.46 -14.96
CA THR A 164 10.92 -19.06 -14.64
C THR A 164 12.36 -18.91 -14.09
N LYS A 165 13.17 -19.96 -14.13
CA LYS A 165 14.60 -19.96 -13.76
C LYS A 165 15.48 -20.43 -14.90
N GLU A 166 14.89 -20.87 -16.02
CA GLU A 166 15.62 -21.34 -17.19
C GLU A 166 16.17 -20.15 -17.99
N PRO A 167 17.46 -20.15 -18.39
CA PRO A 167 18.02 -19.09 -19.21
C PRO A 167 17.22 -18.92 -20.53
N GLY A 168 16.72 -17.70 -20.75
CA GLY A 168 15.91 -17.38 -21.93
C GLY A 168 14.41 -17.62 -21.79
N TYR A 169 13.91 -18.07 -20.63
CA TYR A 169 12.49 -17.94 -20.32
C TYR A 169 12.11 -16.45 -20.23
N THR A 170 11.03 -16.06 -20.90
CA THR A 170 10.44 -14.72 -20.79
C THR A 170 8.92 -14.86 -20.81
N LEU A 171 8.24 -14.02 -20.03
CA LEU A 171 6.79 -13.87 -20.12
C LEU A 171 6.42 -13.18 -21.43
N GLY A 172 5.42 -13.72 -22.13
CA GLY A 172 4.80 -13.05 -23.28
C GLY A 172 4.04 -11.79 -22.86
N VAL A 173 3.73 -10.91 -23.81
CA VAL A 173 2.83 -9.77 -23.59
C VAL A 173 1.51 -10.08 -24.27
N ASP A 174 0.39 -9.79 -23.60
CA ASP A 174 -0.91 -9.69 -24.26
C ASP A 174 -0.91 -8.44 -25.15
N GLU A 175 -0.45 -8.61 -26.39
CA GLU A 175 -0.35 -7.54 -27.39
C GLU A 175 -1.73 -6.90 -27.65
N LEU A 176 -2.81 -7.68 -27.63
CA LEU A 176 -4.16 -7.15 -27.86
C LEU A 176 -4.64 -6.27 -26.70
N ALA A 177 -4.35 -6.64 -25.45
CA ALA A 177 -4.62 -5.77 -24.30
C ALA A 177 -3.67 -4.56 -24.24
N ALA A 178 -2.43 -4.68 -24.71
CA ALA A 178 -1.50 -3.55 -24.80
C ALA A 178 -1.94 -2.53 -25.86
N GLU A 179 -2.23 -2.98 -27.08
CA GLU A 179 -2.75 -2.15 -28.18
C GLU A 179 -4.08 -1.49 -27.83
N ARG A 180 -5.05 -2.26 -27.27
CA ARG A 180 -6.33 -1.70 -26.84
C ARG A 180 -6.14 -0.63 -25.77
N THR A 181 -5.21 -0.81 -24.84
CA THR A 181 -4.97 0.15 -23.76
C THR A 181 -4.24 1.40 -24.26
N LEU A 182 -3.34 1.29 -25.23
CA LEU A 182 -2.80 2.46 -25.94
C LEU A 182 -3.88 3.23 -26.71
N ALA A 183 -4.83 2.53 -27.35
CA ALA A 183 -5.96 3.16 -28.03
C ALA A 183 -6.98 3.80 -27.08
N GLU A 184 -7.17 3.23 -25.87
CA GLU A 184 -7.96 3.82 -24.80
C GLU A 184 -7.28 5.08 -24.21
N ALA A 185 -5.96 5.02 -23.96
CA ALA A 185 -5.18 6.09 -23.34
C ALA A 185 -4.88 7.28 -24.28
N GLY A 186 -4.69 7.02 -25.58
CA GLY A 186 -4.49 8.05 -26.60
C GLY A 186 -3.03 8.43 -26.88
N PRO A 187 -2.80 9.54 -27.60
CA PRO A 187 -1.46 9.93 -28.04
C PRO A 187 -0.56 10.37 -26.88
N GLY A 188 0.75 10.21 -27.04
CA GLY A 188 1.77 10.55 -26.04
C GLY A 188 2.18 9.40 -25.12
N PHE A 189 1.41 8.31 -25.07
CA PHE A 189 1.80 7.10 -24.33
C PHE A 189 2.89 6.30 -25.08
N ALA A 190 3.96 5.97 -24.37
CA ALA A 190 5.03 5.08 -24.80
C ALA A 190 4.98 3.74 -24.03
N ARG A 191 5.39 2.67 -24.70
CA ARG A 191 5.50 1.32 -24.12
C ARG A 191 6.90 1.09 -23.55
N TYR A 192 6.93 0.58 -22.32
CA TYR A 192 8.10 0.11 -21.61
C TYR A 192 7.84 -1.32 -21.13
N GLU A 193 8.89 -2.11 -20.95
CA GLU A 193 8.78 -3.49 -20.48
C GLU A 193 9.86 -3.83 -19.47
N THR A 194 9.52 -4.73 -18.56
CA THR A 194 10.44 -5.37 -17.62
C THR A 194 10.40 -6.90 -17.81
N GLU A 195 10.87 -7.68 -16.83
CA GLU A 195 10.69 -9.14 -16.86
C GLU A 195 9.22 -9.51 -16.63
N ILE A 196 8.54 -8.81 -15.69
CA ILE A 196 7.21 -9.18 -15.20
C ILE A 196 6.10 -8.26 -15.70
N PHE A 197 6.40 -7.02 -16.13
CA PHE A 197 5.40 -6.01 -16.46
C PHE A 197 5.53 -5.44 -17.88
N VAL A 198 4.39 -5.05 -18.45
CA VAL A 198 4.29 -4.11 -19.58
C VAL A 198 3.70 -2.81 -19.04
N ILE A 199 4.39 -1.70 -19.27
CA ILE A 199 4.04 -0.39 -18.73
C ILE A 199 3.74 0.55 -19.89
N LEU A 200 2.58 1.19 -19.86
CA LEU A 200 2.15 2.16 -20.85
C LEU A 200 2.10 3.53 -20.15
N SER A 201 2.96 4.46 -20.55
CA SER A 201 3.22 5.70 -19.81
C SER A 201 3.34 6.93 -20.72
N ASN A 202 2.66 8.03 -20.38
CA ASN A 202 2.96 9.37 -20.89
C ASN A 202 3.74 10.26 -19.89
N CYS A 203 4.11 9.71 -18.72
CA CYS A 203 4.92 10.39 -17.71
C CYS A 203 6.39 10.53 -18.14
N ASP A 204 7.18 11.27 -17.36
CA ASP A 204 8.65 11.30 -17.51
C ASP A 204 9.25 9.89 -17.62
N ARG A 205 10.31 9.77 -18.44
CA ARG A 205 10.98 8.52 -18.78
C ARG A 205 11.72 7.92 -17.59
N ASP A 206 12.46 8.71 -16.83
CA ASP A 206 13.29 8.19 -15.74
C ASP A 206 12.44 7.87 -14.51
N TRP A 207 11.40 8.67 -14.23
CA TRP A 207 10.34 8.34 -13.29
C TRP A 207 9.63 7.04 -13.69
N THR A 208 9.24 6.89 -14.97
CA THR A 208 8.60 5.66 -15.49
C THR A 208 9.49 4.43 -15.31
N ILE A 209 10.79 4.53 -15.62
CA ILE A 209 11.76 3.43 -15.42
C ILE A 209 11.94 3.13 -13.93
N ALA A 210 11.91 4.13 -13.06
CA ALA A 210 11.95 3.93 -11.61
C ALA A 210 10.69 3.24 -11.07
N ARG A 211 9.49 3.57 -11.58
CA ARG A 211 8.24 2.85 -11.27
C ARG A 211 8.29 1.42 -11.76
N ALA A 212 8.69 1.19 -13.02
CA ALA A 212 8.77 -0.13 -13.63
C ALA A 212 9.68 -1.09 -12.82
N ARG A 213 10.84 -0.62 -12.36
CA ARG A 213 11.75 -1.39 -11.47
C ARG A 213 11.11 -1.72 -10.11
N LEU A 214 10.27 -0.83 -9.58
CA LEU A 214 9.56 -1.04 -8.31
C LEU A 214 8.43 -2.08 -8.43
N LEU A 215 7.77 -2.17 -9.60
CA LEU A 215 6.78 -3.21 -9.89
C LEU A 215 7.44 -4.61 -9.87
N ASP A 216 8.52 -4.81 -10.63
CA ASP A 216 9.32 -6.06 -10.62
C ASP A 216 9.80 -6.40 -9.20
N ARG A 217 10.32 -5.42 -8.46
CA ARG A 217 10.77 -5.64 -7.08
C ARG A 217 9.63 -6.08 -6.16
N THR A 218 8.44 -5.50 -6.32
CA THR A 218 7.25 -5.89 -5.55
C THR A 218 6.88 -7.34 -5.84
N TYR A 219 6.94 -7.77 -7.11
CA TYR A 219 6.75 -9.18 -7.47
C TYR A 219 7.74 -10.11 -6.76
N TYR A 220 9.04 -9.80 -6.76
CA TYR A 220 10.02 -10.65 -6.08
C TYR A 220 9.84 -10.71 -4.56
N GLN A 221 9.48 -9.59 -3.91
CA GLN A 221 9.14 -9.56 -2.49
C GLN A 221 7.84 -10.31 -2.17
N PHE A 222 6.84 -10.21 -3.05
CA PHE A 222 5.58 -10.95 -2.95
C PHE A 222 5.83 -12.45 -3.03
N GLN A 223 6.58 -12.92 -4.04
CA GLN A 223 6.90 -14.34 -4.19
C GLN A 223 7.78 -14.87 -3.04
N ARG A 224 8.64 -14.04 -2.41
CA ARG A 224 9.35 -14.35 -1.15
C ARG A 224 8.38 -14.53 0.03
N THR A 225 7.35 -13.69 0.11
CA THR A 225 6.32 -13.73 1.15
C THR A 225 5.42 -14.96 1.02
N MET A 226 4.98 -15.28 -0.21
CA MET A 226 4.11 -16.44 -0.47
C MET A 226 4.77 -17.76 -0.11
N ARG A 227 6.04 -17.96 -0.50
CA ARG A 227 6.82 -19.14 -0.07
C ARG A 227 6.86 -19.30 1.45
N ARG A 228 6.91 -18.21 2.22
CA ARG A 228 6.91 -18.25 3.70
C ARG A 228 5.54 -18.56 4.31
N LEU A 229 4.44 -18.35 3.59
CA LEU A 229 3.10 -18.79 3.99
C LEU A 229 2.83 -20.27 3.65
N GLY A 230 3.78 -20.97 3.02
CA GLY A 230 3.51 -22.27 2.41
C GLY A 230 2.52 -22.17 1.25
N LEU A 231 2.54 -21.04 0.54
CA LEU A 231 1.73 -20.77 -0.65
C LEU A 231 2.68 -20.71 -1.84
N GLU A 232 2.78 -21.80 -2.59
CA GLU A 232 3.54 -21.79 -3.84
C GLU A 232 2.60 -21.51 -5.01
N GLY A 233 2.37 -20.22 -5.25
CA GLY A 233 1.62 -19.74 -6.42
C GLY A 233 2.27 -20.10 -7.75
N VAL A 234 1.62 -19.74 -8.84
CA VAL A 234 2.14 -19.86 -10.21
C VAL A 234 2.70 -18.52 -10.67
N PRO A 235 3.65 -18.47 -11.63
CA PRO A 235 3.93 -17.23 -12.33
C PRO A 235 2.68 -16.76 -13.12
N PRO A 236 2.52 -15.45 -13.37
CA PRO A 236 1.46 -14.95 -14.24
C PRO A 236 1.59 -15.55 -15.65
N ALA A 237 0.50 -15.56 -16.41
CA ALA A 237 0.48 -16.11 -17.78
C ALA A 237 1.32 -15.27 -18.75
N GLU A 238 1.14 -13.96 -18.66
CA GLU A 238 1.75 -12.93 -19.48
C GLU A 238 2.25 -11.79 -18.58
N LYS A 239 2.97 -10.82 -19.13
CA LYS A 239 3.41 -9.64 -18.41
C LYS A 239 2.21 -8.83 -17.90
N LEU A 240 2.29 -8.45 -16.64
CA LEU A 240 1.24 -7.71 -15.93
C LEU A 240 1.19 -6.27 -16.43
N GLN A 241 -0.02 -5.77 -16.73
CA GLN A 241 -0.18 -4.45 -17.33
C GLN A 241 -0.27 -3.33 -16.27
N CYS A 242 0.53 -2.29 -16.47
CA CYS A 242 0.50 -1.05 -15.71
C CYS A 242 0.28 0.14 -16.66
N VAL A 243 -0.59 1.08 -16.27
CA VAL A 243 -0.81 2.35 -16.97
C VAL A 243 -0.41 3.49 -16.05
N LEU A 244 0.52 4.32 -16.51
CA LEU A 244 1.05 5.47 -15.79
C LEU A 244 0.63 6.76 -16.52
N ILE A 245 -0.06 7.65 -15.82
CA ILE A 245 -0.68 8.83 -16.43
C ILE A 245 -0.12 10.10 -15.78
N ASP A 246 0.42 11.03 -16.55
CA ASP A 246 1.13 12.17 -15.95
C ASP A 246 0.16 13.13 -15.24
N SER A 247 -1.03 13.36 -15.81
CA SER A 247 -2.05 14.20 -15.17
C SER A 247 -3.09 13.42 -14.35
N HIS A 248 -3.42 13.97 -13.18
CA HIS A 248 -4.60 13.61 -12.39
C HIS A 248 -5.92 13.77 -13.17
N GLU A 249 -6.02 14.76 -14.07
CA GLU A 249 -7.24 14.96 -14.86
C GLU A 249 -7.43 13.84 -15.89
N ASP A 250 -6.43 13.58 -16.73
CA ASP A 250 -6.43 12.49 -17.71
C ASP A 250 -6.67 11.14 -17.03
N TYR A 251 -6.03 10.91 -15.87
CA TYR A 251 -6.27 9.73 -15.05
C TYR A 251 -7.72 9.62 -14.60
N ALA A 252 -8.32 10.68 -14.06
CA ALA A 252 -9.70 10.67 -13.61
C ALA A 252 -10.68 10.47 -14.80
N GLN A 253 -10.34 10.98 -15.99
CA GLN A 253 -11.10 10.71 -17.22
C GLN A 253 -10.98 9.24 -17.65
N PHE A 254 -9.76 8.69 -17.69
CA PHE A 254 -9.49 7.29 -18.04
C PHE A 254 -10.20 6.32 -17.09
N ALA A 255 -10.06 6.56 -15.78
CA ALA A 255 -10.64 5.77 -14.70
C ALA A 255 -12.16 5.61 -14.85
N ARG A 256 -12.89 6.73 -14.97
CA ARG A 256 -14.33 6.74 -15.20
C ARG A 256 -14.71 6.06 -16.51
N ARG A 257 -14.00 6.37 -17.60
CA ARG A 257 -14.41 6.02 -18.97
C ARG A 257 -14.16 4.56 -19.35
N TYR A 258 -13.03 3.99 -18.95
CA TYR A 258 -12.58 2.69 -19.46
C TYR A 258 -12.58 1.57 -18.42
N ASP A 259 -12.38 1.88 -17.14
CA ASP A 259 -12.43 0.89 -16.05
C ASP A 259 -13.71 0.98 -15.21
N GLY A 260 -14.37 2.14 -15.15
CA GLY A 260 -15.61 2.38 -14.41
C GLY A 260 -15.41 2.94 -13.00
N VAL A 261 -14.20 3.45 -12.72
CA VAL A 261 -13.77 3.94 -11.41
C VAL A 261 -14.09 5.44 -11.30
N ASP A 262 -15.20 5.77 -10.64
CA ASP A 262 -15.61 7.17 -10.37
C ASP A 262 -15.35 7.56 -8.91
N ALA A 263 -14.09 7.83 -8.60
CA ALA A 263 -13.64 8.21 -7.27
C ALA A 263 -12.38 9.09 -7.38
N SER A 264 -12.58 10.41 -7.51
CA SER A 264 -11.52 11.40 -7.81
C SER A 264 -10.42 11.55 -6.73
N TRP A 265 -10.64 10.98 -5.54
CA TRP A 265 -9.70 10.94 -4.42
C TRP A 265 -8.76 9.73 -4.45
N ILE A 266 -9.06 8.70 -5.24
CA ILE A 266 -8.22 7.50 -5.35
C ILE A 266 -6.97 7.84 -6.16
N ALA A 267 -5.78 7.59 -5.59
CA ALA A 267 -4.52 7.91 -6.24
C ALA A 267 -4.06 6.87 -7.29
N GLY A 268 -4.57 5.63 -7.18
CA GLY A 268 -4.34 4.50 -8.07
C GLY A 268 -5.31 3.35 -7.80
N TYR A 269 -5.50 2.44 -8.76
CA TYR A 269 -6.37 1.27 -8.60
C TYR A 269 -5.93 0.06 -9.43
N TYR A 270 -6.26 -1.14 -8.94
CA TYR A 270 -6.33 -2.38 -9.72
C TYR A 270 -7.74 -2.57 -10.32
N ALA A 271 -7.83 -2.65 -11.66
CA ALA A 271 -9.07 -2.99 -12.35
C ALA A 271 -9.16 -4.48 -12.64
N SER A 272 -10.02 -5.19 -11.90
CA SER A 272 -10.20 -6.65 -12.00
C SER A 272 -10.73 -7.12 -13.36
N ARG A 273 -11.57 -6.32 -14.05
CA ARG A 273 -12.14 -6.65 -15.36
C ARG A 273 -11.13 -6.57 -16.50
N THR A 274 -10.29 -5.55 -16.49
CA THR A 274 -9.26 -5.26 -17.53
C THR A 274 -7.87 -5.79 -17.15
N ASN A 275 -7.73 -6.28 -15.91
CA ASN A 275 -6.55 -6.94 -15.33
C ASN A 275 -5.26 -6.11 -15.39
N ARG A 276 -5.39 -4.82 -15.05
CA ARG A 276 -4.31 -3.83 -15.06
C ARG A 276 -4.34 -2.97 -13.81
N VAL A 277 -3.20 -2.36 -13.46
CA VAL A 277 -3.16 -1.24 -12.51
C VAL A 277 -3.04 0.06 -13.25
N VAL A 278 -3.68 1.10 -12.72
CA VAL A 278 -3.67 2.45 -13.30
C VAL A 278 -3.44 3.44 -12.17
N PHE A 279 -2.43 4.31 -12.32
CA PHE A 279 -2.19 5.39 -11.38
C PHE A 279 -1.46 6.56 -12.03
N TYR A 280 -1.64 7.75 -11.45
CA TYR A 280 -1.05 8.98 -11.98
C TYR A 280 0.25 9.40 -11.28
N ASN A 281 1.00 10.31 -11.90
CA ASN A 281 2.16 10.96 -11.30
C ASN A 281 1.73 11.86 -10.13
N ASP A 282 2.04 11.45 -8.90
CA ASP A 282 1.55 12.09 -7.68
C ASP A 282 1.84 13.60 -7.59
N ALA A 283 2.89 14.09 -8.28
CA ALA A 283 3.20 15.51 -8.40
C ALA A 283 2.03 16.36 -8.95
N ASP A 284 1.21 15.81 -9.85
CA ASP A 284 0.01 16.48 -10.41
C ASP A 284 -1.24 16.31 -9.53
N SER A 285 -1.13 15.77 -8.31
CA SER A 285 -2.29 15.69 -7.41
C SER A 285 -2.82 17.09 -7.07
N PRO A 286 -4.13 17.27 -6.84
CA PRO A 286 -4.69 18.58 -6.48
C PRO A 286 -4.03 19.23 -5.26
N ALA A 287 -3.59 18.44 -4.27
CA ALA A 287 -2.89 18.93 -3.09
C ALA A 287 -1.46 19.41 -3.41
N PHE A 288 -0.66 18.57 -4.08
CA PHE A 288 0.73 18.91 -4.38
C PHE A 288 0.85 20.00 -5.46
N ARG A 289 -0.08 20.11 -6.42
CA ARG A 289 -0.19 21.28 -7.32
C ARG A 289 -0.36 22.59 -6.56
N VAL A 290 -1.26 22.65 -5.58
CA VAL A 290 -1.51 23.87 -4.79
C VAL A 290 -0.28 24.24 -3.96
N ALA A 291 0.43 23.26 -3.40
CA ALA A 291 1.70 23.49 -2.71
C ALA A 291 2.79 24.04 -3.67
N SER A 292 2.97 23.44 -4.84
CA SER A 292 3.92 23.91 -5.86
C SER A 292 3.61 25.34 -6.33
N GLN A 293 2.34 25.67 -6.57
CA GLN A 293 1.92 27.04 -6.95
C GLN A 293 2.26 28.06 -5.86
N GLN A 294 2.09 27.73 -4.57
CA GLN A 294 2.49 28.59 -3.47
C GLN A 294 4.02 28.80 -3.41
N LEU A 295 4.81 27.76 -3.69
CA LEU A 295 6.27 27.90 -3.81
C LEU A 295 6.67 28.82 -4.98
N ASP A 296 5.98 28.75 -6.11
CA ASP A 296 6.21 29.66 -7.25
C ASP A 296 5.79 31.11 -6.95
N GLU A 297 4.72 31.34 -6.19
CA GLU A 297 4.40 32.67 -5.66
C GLU A 297 5.53 33.19 -4.75
N PHE A 298 6.06 32.37 -3.84
CA PHE A 298 7.18 32.76 -2.98
C PHE A 298 8.47 33.02 -3.77
N ARG A 299 8.81 32.18 -4.76
CA ARG A 299 9.92 32.41 -5.71
C ARG A 299 9.76 33.76 -6.42
N SER A 300 8.54 34.08 -6.85
CA SER A 300 8.20 35.37 -7.45
C SER A 300 8.30 36.55 -6.48
N VAL A 301 8.17 36.34 -5.17
CA VAL A 301 8.40 37.37 -4.13
C VAL A 301 9.89 37.55 -3.84
N ALA A 302 10.68 36.47 -3.76
CA ALA A 302 12.12 36.51 -3.57
C ALA A 302 12.81 37.32 -4.69
N ALA A 303 12.57 36.96 -5.96
CA ALA A 303 13.16 37.67 -7.11
C ALA A 303 12.78 39.17 -7.16
N LYS A 304 11.61 39.55 -6.65
CA LYS A 304 11.18 40.96 -6.51
C LYS A 304 11.89 41.69 -5.36
N ALA A 305 12.32 40.99 -4.32
CA ALA A 305 13.14 41.56 -3.25
C ALA A 305 14.60 41.75 -3.72
N GLU A 306 15.17 40.75 -4.39
CA GLU A 306 16.53 40.79 -4.96
C GLU A 306 16.70 41.92 -5.98
N LYS A 307 15.75 42.07 -6.91
CA LYS A 307 15.76 43.17 -7.87
C LYS A 307 15.77 44.53 -7.16
N ARG A 308 14.99 44.70 -6.10
CA ARG A 308 14.93 45.94 -5.31
C ARG A 308 16.20 46.18 -4.49
N ALA A 309 16.87 45.13 -4.01
CA ALA A 309 18.19 45.25 -3.39
C ALA A 309 19.22 45.75 -4.41
N GLY A 310 19.26 45.14 -5.60
CA GLY A 310 20.13 45.57 -6.71
C GLY A 310 19.87 47.00 -7.21
N GLU A 311 18.61 47.46 -7.16
CA GLU A 311 18.24 48.86 -7.40
C GLU A 311 18.73 49.78 -6.27
N ALA A 312 18.53 49.40 -5.00
CA ALA A 312 18.90 50.18 -3.82
C ALA A 312 20.42 50.34 -3.61
N ARG A 313 21.24 49.38 -4.08
CA ARG A 313 22.72 49.39 -3.97
C ARG A 313 23.39 50.67 -4.50
N ARG A 314 22.71 51.48 -5.33
CA ARG A 314 23.24 52.74 -5.89
C ARG A 314 22.98 53.99 -5.03
N GLY A 315 22.31 53.87 -3.88
CA GLY A 315 22.01 55.03 -3.02
C GLY A 315 21.65 54.74 -1.56
N GLU A 316 21.16 53.54 -1.24
CA GLU A 316 20.71 53.17 0.12
C GLU A 316 21.26 51.79 0.52
N VAL A 317 22.55 51.70 0.84
CA VAL A 317 23.25 50.42 1.10
C VAL A 317 22.55 49.58 2.18
N GLY A 318 22.30 50.12 3.38
CA GLY A 318 21.63 49.36 4.44
C GLY A 318 20.21 48.89 4.08
N ARG A 319 19.53 49.58 3.16
CA ARG A 319 18.23 49.14 2.61
C ARG A 319 18.39 48.01 1.60
N ALA A 320 19.46 48.02 0.82
CA ALA A 320 19.81 46.88 -0.03
C ALA A 320 20.10 45.65 0.84
N ASP A 321 20.91 45.80 1.89
CA ASP A 321 21.26 44.73 2.84
C ASP A 321 20.01 44.14 3.52
N GLU A 322 19.07 44.97 3.99
CA GLU A 322 17.79 44.52 4.55
C GLU A 322 16.97 43.69 3.56
N LEU A 323 16.91 44.12 2.29
CA LEU A 323 16.15 43.45 1.23
C LEU A 323 16.82 42.16 0.75
N GLU A 324 18.15 42.13 0.71
CA GLU A 324 18.95 40.98 0.32
C GLU A 324 18.87 39.88 1.39
N GLN A 325 19.02 40.23 2.66
CA GLN A 325 18.72 39.32 3.78
C GLN A 325 17.25 38.87 3.81
N GLN A 326 16.30 39.70 3.36
CA GLN A 326 14.90 39.29 3.24
C GLN A 326 14.72 38.27 2.11
N ALA A 327 15.40 38.45 0.98
CA ALA A 327 15.37 37.48 -0.11
C ALA A 327 15.98 36.14 0.30
N GLU A 328 17.15 36.15 0.96
CA GLU A 328 17.84 34.95 1.44
C GLU A 328 16.93 34.07 2.31
N ARG A 329 16.33 34.65 3.36
CA ARG A 329 15.39 33.96 4.26
C ARG A 329 14.13 33.41 3.57
N ILE A 330 13.76 33.98 2.42
CA ILE A 330 12.65 33.46 1.60
C ILE A 330 13.15 32.30 0.73
N ARG A 331 14.35 32.39 0.14
CA ARG A 331 14.98 31.28 -0.61
C ARG A 331 15.25 30.06 0.27
N GLU A 332 15.85 30.24 1.44
CA GLU A 332 16.08 29.16 2.44
C GLU A 332 14.77 28.41 2.75
N HIS A 333 13.67 29.14 2.94
CA HIS A 333 12.36 28.54 3.21
C HIS A 333 11.76 27.82 1.99
N ILE A 334 11.87 28.41 0.79
CA ILE A 334 11.43 27.77 -0.47
C ILE A 334 12.17 26.46 -0.70
N GLU A 335 13.49 26.41 -0.49
CA GLU A 335 14.32 25.23 -0.73
C GLU A 335 14.00 24.10 0.25
N ALA A 336 13.82 24.43 1.53
CA ALA A 336 13.38 23.48 2.55
C ALA A 336 11.97 22.92 2.28
N GLU A 337 11.00 23.77 1.92
CA GLU A 337 9.64 23.33 1.61
C GLU A 337 9.54 22.58 0.27
N ALA A 338 10.33 22.94 -0.74
CA ALA A 338 10.43 22.18 -1.99
C ALA A 338 11.00 20.78 -1.73
N THR A 339 12.07 20.68 -0.95
CA THR A 339 12.67 19.40 -0.54
C THR A 339 11.68 18.54 0.25
N ARG A 340 10.89 19.14 1.14
CA ARG A 340 9.80 18.46 1.86
C ARG A 340 8.72 17.95 0.90
N LEU A 341 8.28 18.79 -0.03
CA LEU A 341 7.24 18.48 -1.01
C LEU A 341 7.65 17.35 -1.97
N GLU A 342 8.90 17.38 -2.48
CA GLU A 342 9.46 16.33 -3.32
C GLU A 342 9.54 14.98 -2.57
N SER A 343 9.90 15.00 -1.28
CA SER A 343 9.92 13.82 -0.42
C SER A 343 8.51 13.25 -0.15
N GLU A 344 7.52 14.12 0.07
CA GLU A 344 6.11 13.72 0.25
C GLU A 344 5.51 13.14 -1.04
N VAL A 345 5.79 13.74 -2.21
CA VAL A 345 5.43 13.21 -3.54
C VAL A 345 6.09 11.85 -3.78
N HIS A 346 7.39 11.70 -3.50
CA HIS A 346 8.11 10.43 -3.66
C HIS A 346 7.51 9.33 -2.77
N THR A 347 7.22 9.67 -1.51
CA THR A 347 6.64 8.77 -0.50
C THR A 347 5.26 8.27 -0.93
N ALA A 348 4.36 9.19 -1.33
CA ALA A 348 3.03 8.83 -1.85
C ALA A 348 3.16 7.89 -3.06
N SER A 349 4.07 8.22 -3.99
CA SER A 349 4.24 7.45 -5.22
C SER A 349 4.80 6.04 -4.99
N VAL A 350 5.78 5.85 -4.10
CA VAL A 350 6.33 4.52 -3.77
C VAL A 350 5.30 3.67 -3.03
N THR A 351 4.63 4.25 -2.03
CA THR A 351 3.58 3.60 -1.23
C THR A 351 2.45 3.10 -2.14
N LYS A 352 1.95 3.97 -3.03
CA LYS A 352 0.94 3.60 -4.03
C LYS A 352 1.41 2.52 -5.00
N THR A 353 2.59 2.68 -5.60
CA THR A 353 3.12 1.74 -6.61
C THR A 353 3.23 0.33 -6.06
N THR A 354 3.66 0.19 -4.80
CA THR A 354 3.79 -1.12 -4.12
C THR A 354 2.44 -1.70 -3.71
N HIS A 355 1.50 -0.86 -3.24
CA HIS A 355 0.13 -1.26 -2.90
C HIS A 355 -0.63 -1.81 -4.12
N GLU A 356 -0.71 -1.06 -5.22
CA GLU A 356 -1.44 -1.49 -6.43
C GLU A 356 -0.80 -2.74 -7.08
N ALA A 357 0.53 -2.79 -7.12
CA ALA A 357 1.24 -3.96 -7.61
C ALA A 357 0.89 -5.21 -6.79
N ALA A 358 0.81 -5.12 -5.46
CA ALA A 358 0.48 -6.26 -4.61
C ALA A 358 -0.90 -6.85 -4.94
N HIS A 359 -1.92 -6.01 -5.22
CA HIS A 359 -3.23 -6.47 -5.71
C HIS A 359 -3.11 -7.22 -7.05
N LEU A 360 -2.50 -6.59 -8.06
CA LEU A 360 -2.36 -7.16 -9.40
C LEU A 360 -1.55 -8.47 -9.41
N ILE A 361 -0.50 -8.54 -8.59
CA ILE A 361 0.31 -9.75 -8.40
C ILE A 361 -0.50 -10.85 -7.70
N ALA A 362 -1.26 -10.54 -6.65
CA ALA A 362 -2.09 -11.51 -5.92
C ALA A 362 -3.13 -12.19 -6.83
N PHE A 363 -3.83 -11.41 -7.64
CA PHE A 363 -4.86 -11.89 -8.58
C PHE A 363 -4.34 -12.60 -9.83
N ASN A 364 -3.02 -12.61 -10.07
CA ASN A 364 -2.42 -13.26 -11.24
C ASN A 364 -1.36 -14.33 -10.90
N CYS A 365 -0.90 -14.41 -9.65
CA CYS A 365 -0.06 -15.51 -9.16
C CYS A 365 -0.86 -16.64 -8.48
N GLY A 366 -2.19 -16.52 -8.43
CA GLY A 366 -3.08 -17.52 -7.84
C GLY A 366 -3.21 -17.46 -6.31
N LEU A 367 -2.85 -16.34 -5.67
CA LEU A 367 -3.18 -16.13 -4.25
C LEU A 367 -4.65 -15.71 -4.09
N GLN A 368 -5.11 -14.86 -5.00
CA GLN A 368 -6.49 -14.41 -5.09
C GLN A 368 -7.03 -14.70 -6.50
N SER A 369 -8.35 -14.78 -6.60
CA SER A 369 -9.10 -15.12 -7.79
C SER A 369 -10.17 -14.07 -8.03
N ARG A 370 -10.24 -13.55 -9.26
CA ARG A 370 -11.27 -12.57 -9.67
C ARG A 370 -12.70 -13.14 -9.65
N ALA A 371 -12.85 -14.43 -9.37
CA ALA A 371 -14.14 -15.11 -9.22
C ALA A 371 -14.66 -15.14 -7.77
N HIS A 372 -13.89 -14.65 -6.78
CA HIS A 372 -14.26 -14.67 -5.36
C HIS A 372 -14.31 -13.27 -4.76
N GLN A 373 -15.23 -13.05 -3.82
CA GLN A 373 -15.19 -11.88 -2.93
C GLN A 373 -14.33 -12.18 -1.70
N TYR A 374 -13.47 -11.24 -1.31
CA TYR A 374 -12.58 -11.34 -0.16
C TYR A 374 -13.02 -10.42 0.96
N PRO A 375 -12.70 -10.74 2.23
CA PRO A 375 -12.93 -9.79 3.32
C PRO A 375 -11.88 -8.67 3.23
N PHE A 376 -12.32 -7.44 3.49
CA PHE A 376 -11.55 -6.20 3.37
C PHE A 376 -10.15 -6.32 3.98
N TRP A 377 -10.07 -6.82 5.22
CA TRP A 377 -8.81 -6.89 5.97
C TRP A 377 -7.74 -7.76 5.30
N LEU A 378 -8.13 -8.75 4.50
CA LEU A 378 -7.20 -9.69 3.87
C LEU A 378 -6.59 -9.11 2.60
N THR A 379 -7.39 -8.43 1.76
CA THR A 379 -6.91 -7.85 0.49
C THR A 379 -6.13 -6.57 0.76
N GLU A 380 -6.73 -5.64 1.52
CA GLU A 380 -6.10 -4.36 1.81
C GLU A 380 -4.96 -4.50 2.82
N GLY A 381 -5.10 -5.41 3.79
CA GLY A 381 -4.01 -5.72 4.72
C GLY A 381 -2.82 -6.39 4.04
N LEU A 382 -3.05 -7.20 2.99
CA LEU A 382 -1.97 -7.77 2.19
C LEU A 382 -1.25 -6.68 1.40
N ALA A 383 -1.99 -5.83 0.69
CA ALA A 383 -1.40 -4.76 -0.11
C ALA A 383 -0.70 -3.70 0.74
N SER A 384 -1.31 -3.27 1.85
CA SER A 384 -0.65 -2.37 2.81
C SER A 384 0.56 -2.99 3.51
N CYS A 385 0.67 -4.32 3.59
CA CYS A 385 1.90 -4.97 4.04
C CYS A 385 3.05 -4.96 3.01
N PHE A 386 2.84 -4.49 1.78
CA PHE A 386 3.91 -4.22 0.80
C PHE A 386 4.26 -2.73 0.66
N GLU A 387 3.49 -1.82 1.27
CA GLU A 387 3.83 -0.40 1.38
C GLU A 387 5.23 -0.20 2.01
N THR A 388 6.03 0.72 1.48
CA THR A 388 7.40 0.96 1.97
C THR A 388 7.89 2.39 1.69
N LEU A 389 8.71 2.92 2.59
CA LEU A 389 9.51 4.14 2.38
C LEU A 389 10.92 3.84 1.85
N THR A 390 11.35 2.57 1.85
CA THR A 390 12.71 2.15 1.47
C THR A 390 12.66 1.07 0.38
N PRO A 391 12.33 1.46 -0.87
CA PRO A 391 12.26 0.53 -2.01
C PRO A 391 13.64 -0.01 -2.44
N ASP A 392 14.72 0.41 -1.79
CA ASP A 392 16.07 -0.17 -1.86
C ASP A 392 16.22 -1.43 -0.98
N ARG A 393 15.37 -1.63 0.03
CA ARG A 393 15.47 -2.66 1.08
C ARG A 393 14.43 -3.79 0.93
N PRO A 394 14.49 -4.86 1.73
CA PRO A 394 13.35 -5.77 1.89
C PRO A 394 12.11 -5.02 2.39
N PHE A 395 10.94 -5.43 1.91
CA PHE A 395 9.63 -4.98 2.38
C PHE A 395 8.59 -6.11 2.20
N GLY A 396 7.50 -6.08 2.94
CA GLY A 396 6.56 -7.19 3.09
C GLY A 396 6.09 -7.34 4.55
N PRO A 397 5.14 -8.24 4.85
CA PRO A 397 4.59 -8.42 6.21
C PRO A 397 5.58 -8.98 7.25
N ASP A 398 6.80 -9.30 6.87
CA ASP A 398 7.90 -9.51 7.83
C ASP A 398 8.53 -8.21 8.33
N GLU A 399 8.53 -7.15 7.54
CA GLU A 399 9.14 -5.85 7.84
C GLU A 399 8.10 -4.87 8.42
N ASP A 400 8.57 -3.77 9.03
CA ASP A 400 7.71 -2.72 9.58
C ASP A 400 7.56 -1.54 8.62
N PHE A 401 6.33 -1.05 8.45
CA PHE A 401 6.01 0.17 7.72
C PHE A 401 5.53 1.23 8.72
N PRO A 402 6.41 2.17 9.15
CA PRO A 402 6.16 3.01 10.33
C PRO A 402 4.94 3.94 10.22
N GLU A 403 4.45 4.21 9.01
CA GLU A 403 3.26 5.05 8.83
C GLU A 403 2.02 4.32 9.34
N ARG A 404 1.67 3.17 8.76
CA ARG A 404 0.52 2.35 9.21
C ARG A 404 0.63 1.93 10.67
N GLU A 405 1.84 1.70 11.18
CA GLU A 405 2.03 1.41 12.61
C GLU A 405 1.68 2.62 13.50
N ARG A 406 2.12 3.84 13.15
CA ARG A 406 1.67 5.06 13.86
C ARG A 406 0.17 5.28 13.73
N GLU A 407 -0.42 5.04 12.55
CA GLU A 407 -1.87 5.16 12.34
C GLU A 407 -2.67 4.18 13.20
N PHE A 408 -2.22 2.92 13.27
CA PHE A 408 -2.85 1.86 14.05
C PHE A 408 -2.73 2.11 15.56
N ILE A 409 -1.54 2.45 16.06
CA ILE A 409 -1.33 2.78 17.49
C ILE A 409 -2.20 3.97 17.89
N ALA A 410 -2.21 5.04 17.08
CA ALA A 410 -3.03 6.22 17.36
C ALA A 410 -4.55 5.98 17.26
N ALA A 411 -4.99 4.92 16.57
CA ALA A 411 -6.38 4.46 16.56
C ALA A 411 -6.71 3.58 17.78
N MET A 412 -5.78 2.69 18.16
CA MET A 412 -5.85 1.83 19.34
C MET A 412 -5.97 2.66 20.63
N GLU A 413 -5.05 3.61 20.85
CA GLU A 413 -5.04 4.49 22.03
C GLU A 413 -6.29 5.36 22.16
N LYS A 414 -6.94 5.70 21.04
CA LYS A 414 -8.17 6.50 20.99
C LYS A 414 -9.45 5.66 21.03
N GLY A 415 -9.35 4.32 21.14
CA GLY A 415 -10.51 3.42 21.16
C GLY A 415 -11.31 3.43 19.85
N ARG A 416 -10.64 3.63 18.71
CA ARG A 416 -11.27 3.82 17.38
C ARG A 416 -11.21 2.58 16.47
N LEU A 417 -10.56 1.50 16.89
CA LEU A 417 -10.51 0.25 16.12
C LEU A 417 -11.90 -0.38 16.00
N VAL A 418 -12.19 -1.01 14.87
CA VAL A 418 -13.40 -1.83 14.69
C VAL A 418 -13.24 -3.14 15.47
N PRO A 419 -14.19 -3.58 16.31
CA PRO A 419 -14.09 -4.86 17.01
C PRO A 419 -13.83 -6.02 16.05
N LEU A 420 -12.86 -6.88 16.36
CA LEU A 420 -12.29 -7.83 15.40
C LEU A 420 -13.33 -8.81 14.83
N GLU A 421 -14.32 -9.20 15.63
CA GLU A 421 -15.44 -10.05 15.20
C GLU A 421 -16.24 -9.45 14.03
N ALA A 422 -16.45 -8.12 14.04
CA ALA A 422 -17.07 -7.41 12.92
C ALA A 422 -16.07 -7.16 11.78
N PHE A 423 -14.83 -6.79 12.12
CA PHE A 423 -13.79 -6.43 11.15
C PHE A 423 -13.42 -7.60 10.21
N VAL A 424 -13.35 -8.84 10.72
CA VAL A 424 -13.02 -10.02 9.89
C VAL A 424 -14.16 -10.43 8.94
N ALA A 425 -15.36 -9.89 9.15
CA ALA A 425 -16.56 -10.13 8.34
C ALA A 425 -16.87 -8.98 7.35
N MET A 426 -16.14 -7.86 7.42
CA MET A 426 -16.33 -6.73 6.51
C MET A 426 -15.86 -7.07 5.08
N ASN A 427 -16.72 -6.83 4.08
CA ASN A 427 -16.36 -6.93 2.66
C ASN A 427 -15.94 -5.58 2.05
N SER A 428 -16.09 -4.47 2.80
CA SER A 428 -15.68 -3.10 2.45
C SER A 428 -15.54 -2.24 3.70
N VAL A 429 -14.96 -1.04 3.60
CA VAL A 429 -15.01 -0.04 4.68
C VAL A 429 -16.46 0.39 4.93
N PRO A 430 -16.91 0.55 6.19
CA PRO A 430 -18.19 1.18 6.51
C PRO A 430 -18.11 2.70 6.36
N GLY A 431 -19.02 3.29 5.57
CA GLY A 431 -19.05 4.75 5.35
C GLY A 431 -18.10 5.22 4.24
N ALA A 432 -18.01 6.54 4.07
CA ALA A 432 -17.30 7.19 2.97
C ALA A 432 -16.35 8.32 3.43
N ASP A 433 -16.06 8.41 4.73
CA ASP A 433 -15.13 9.41 5.27
C ASP A 433 -13.68 8.86 5.30
N ALA A 434 -12.72 9.78 5.14
CA ALA A 434 -11.31 9.44 5.06
C ALA A 434 -10.70 9.00 6.40
N GLU A 435 -11.26 9.36 7.56
CA GLU A 435 -10.71 8.94 8.85
C GLU A 435 -11.06 7.48 9.15
N THR A 436 -12.31 7.06 8.92
CA THR A 436 -12.76 5.66 9.06
C THR A 436 -12.03 4.74 8.08
N ALA A 437 -11.84 5.16 6.82
CA ALA A 437 -11.01 4.44 5.87
C ALA A 437 -9.56 4.28 6.38
N ARG A 438 -8.90 5.39 6.74
CA ARG A 438 -7.50 5.40 7.21
C ARG A 438 -7.27 4.50 8.42
N VAL A 439 -8.19 4.51 9.40
CA VAL A 439 -8.17 3.57 10.54
C VAL A 439 -8.33 2.12 10.08
N SER A 440 -9.26 1.85 9.16
CA SER A 440 -9.52 0.50 8.64
C SER A 440 -8.31 -0.08 7.91
N TYR A 441 -7.64 0.70 7.05
CA TYR A 441 -6.41 0.27 6.36
C TYR A 441 -5.26 0.00 7.34
N ALA A 442 -5.04 0.88 8.32
CA ALA A 442 -4.04 0.67 9.37
C ALA A 442 -4.33 -0.58 10.23
N GLN A 443 -5.60 -0.85 10.55
CA GLN A 443 -6.02 -2.05 11.28
C GLN A 443 -5.85 -3.32 10.43
N ALA A 444 -6.11 -3.26 9.12
CA ALA A 444 -5.91 -4.37 8.19
C ALA A 444 -4.42 -4.74 8.07
N TYR A 445 -3.56 -3.73 7.88
CA TYR A 445 -2.10 -3.87 7.91
C TYR A 445 -1.62 -4.56 9.19
N ALA A 446 -1.98 -4.01 10.35
CA ALA A 446 -1.47 -4.50 11.63
C ALA A 446 -1.97 -5.93 11.95
N LEU A 447 -3.22 -6.25 11.59
CA LEU A 447 -3.76 -7.61 11.72
C LEU A 447 -3.02 -8.61 10.83
N LEU A 448 -2.80 -8.30 9.55
CA LEU A 448 -2.13 -9.22 8.63
C LEU A 448 -0.64 -9.36 8.97
N ARG A 449 0.03 -8.28 9.38
CA ARG A 449 1.39 -8.29 9.97
C ARG A 449 1.45 -9.21 11.19
N TYR A 450 0.53 -9.08 12.14
CA TYR A 450 0.47 -9.92 13.34
C TYR A 450 0.29 -11.40 12.97
N LEU A 451 -0.70 -11.72 12.14
CA LEU A 451 -0.97 -13.09 11.70
C LEU A 451 0.19 -13.69 10.90
N PHE A 452 0.87 -12.90 10.05
CA PHE A 452 2.07 -13.34 9.35
C PHE A 452 3.27 -13.57 10.29
N ARG A 453 3.39 -12.80 11.37
CA ARG A 453 4.50 -12.94 12.34
C ARG A 453 4.29 -14.14 13.28
N TYR A 454 3.11 -14.27 13.87
CA TYR A 454 2.83 -15.20 14.98
C TYR A 454 1.97 -16.43 14.60
N GLU A 455 1.16 -16.36 13.54
CA GLU A 455 0.16 -17.38 13.20
C GLU A 455 0.27 -17.82 11.71
N ARG A 456 1.49 -17.77 11.16
CA ARG A 456 1.76 -17.83 9.71
C ARG A 456 1.17 -19.05 9.00
N GLU A 457 1.24 -20.23 9.63
CA GLU A 457 0.70 -21.48 9.06
C GLU A 457 -0.83 -21.45 8.97
N LYS A 458 -1.50 -20.85 9.96
CA LYS A 458 -2.95 -20.64 9.94
C LYS A 458 -3.35 -19.61 8.88
N LEU A 459 -2.56 -18.54 8.72
CA LEU A 459 -2.78 -17.54 7.67
C LEU A 459 -2.62 -18.15 6.27
N GLY A 460 -1.57 -18.95 6.04
CA GLY A 460 -1.41 -19.71 4.80
C GLY A 460 -2.55 -20.71 4.55
N ALA A 461 -3.06 -21.36 5.60
CA ALA A 461 -4.22 -22.24 5.49
C ALA A 461 -5.55 -21.48 5.25
N TYR A 462 -5.70 -20.27 5.78
CA TYR A 462 -6.87 -19.41 5.56
C TYR A 462 -6.95 -18.90 4.11
N PHE A 463 -5.82 -18.54 3.50
CA PHE A 463 -5.76 -18.24 2.06
C PHE A 463 -6.19 -19.45 1.22
N ARG A 464 -5.73 -20.67 1.55
CA ARG A 464 -6.16 -21.90 0.86
C ARG A 464 -7.66 -22.16 1.02
N ASP A 465 -8.22 -21.99 2.21
CA ASP A 465 -9.65 -22.19 2.46
C ASP A 465 -10.52 -21.27 1.60
N ILE A 466 -10.18 -19.98 1.47
CA ILE A 466 -10.93 -19.05 0.62
C ILE A 466 -10.84 -19.44 -0.86
N MET A 467 -9.67 -19.90 -1.32
CA MET A 467 -9.49 -20.34 -2.71
C MET A 467 -10.23 -21.67 -3.04
N LEU A 468 -10.64 -22.42 -2.02
CA LEU A 468 -11.47 -23.63 -2.13
C LEU A 468 -12.98 -23.35 -2.03
N GLU A 469 -13.41 -22.12 -1.75
CA GLU A 469 -14.83 -21.75 -1.77
C GLU A 469 -15.38 -21.77 -3.21
N PRO A 470 -16.70 -21.94 -3.41
CA PRO A 470 -17.32 -21.79 -4.71
C PRO A 470 -17.17 -20.36 -5.27
N PRO A 471 -16.97 -20.18 -6.59
CA PRO A 471 -17.02 -18.87 -7.24
C PRO A 471 -18.30 -18.07 -6.91
N GLY A 472 -18.13 -16.79 -6.58
CA GLY A 472 -19.21 -15.85 -6.28
C GLY A 472 -18.95 -14.97 -5.05
N MET A 473 -20.03 -14.41 -4.51
CA MET A 473 -20.00 -13.62 -3.27
C MET A 473 -19.90 -14.55 -2.06
N ILE A 474 -18.80 -14.44 -1.30
CA ILE A 474 -18.67 -15.08 0.00
C ILE A 474 -19.32 -14.16 1.04
N SER A 475 -20.27 -14.69 1.80
CA SER A 475 -21.01 -13.88 2.78
C SER A 475 -20.14 -13.47 3.99
N PRO A 476 -20.39 -12.31 4.62
CA PRO A 476 -19.76 -11.91 5.88
C PRO A 476 -19.76 -13.01 6.95
N ARG A 477 -20.88 -13.73 7.10
CA ARG A 477 -21.01 -14.86 8.03
C ARG A 477 -20.07 -16.03 7.67
N ARG A 478 -19.81 -16.27 6.39
CA ARG A 478 -18.89 -17.31 5.92
C ARG A 478 -17.43 -16.88 6.13
N HIS A 479 -17.08 -15.62 5.85
CA HIS A 479 -15.75 -15.07 6.20
C HIS A 479 -15.46 -15.19 7.70
N ALA A 480 -16.41 -14.79 8.57
CA ALA A 480 -16.29 -14.94 10.02
C ALA A 480 -16.13 -16.41 10.44
N ALA A 481 -16.89 -17.33 9.85
CA ALA A 481 -16.78 -18.76 10.15
C ALA A 481 -15.43 -19.37 9.73
N MET A 482 -14.89 -18.99 8.56
CA MET A 482 -13.55 -19.41 8.11
C MET A 482 -12.43 -18.78 8.94
N PHE A 483 -12.63 -17.56 9.44
CA PHE A 483 -11.68 -16.92 10.35
C PHE A 483 -11.65 -17.67 11.68
N ALA A 484 -12.83 -17.95 12.25
CA ALA A 484 -12.97 -18.66 13.51
C ALA A 484 -12.46 -20.11 13.44
N SER A 485 -12.61 -20.81 12.31
CA SER A 485 -12.07 -22.17 12.14
C SER A 485 -10.54 -22.22 12.09
N ARG A 486 -9.88 -21.13 11.66
CA ARG A 486 -8.41 -21.05 11.56
C ARG A 486 -7.74 -20.41 12.77
N PHE A 487 -8.31 -19.35 13.34
CA PHE A 487 -7.69 -18.56 14.40
C PHE A 487 -8.41 -18.65 15.77
N GLY A 488 -9.61 -19.25 15.83
CA GLY A 488 -10.43 -19.35 17.03
C GLY A 488 -11.31 -18.12 17.27
N ASP A 489 -11.79 -17.95 18.52
CA ASP A 489 -12.60 -16.80 18.96
C ASP A 489 -11.92 -15.46 18.60
N PRO A 490 -12.51 -14.64 17.70
CA PRO A 490 -11.94 -13.36 17.30
C PRO A 490 -11.73 -12.40 18.47
N ALA A 491 -12.64 -12.37 19.45
CA ALA A 491 -12.52 -11.48 20.59
C ALA A 491 -11.37 -11.93 21.54
N ARG A 492 -11.11 -13.23 21.64
CA ARG A 492 -9.91 -13.75 22.34
C ARG A 492 -8.63 -13.41 21.59
N LEU A 493 -8.63 -13.54 20.27
CA LEU A 493 -7.48 -13.22 19.42
C LEU A 493 -7.14 -11.72 19.50
N GLU A 494 -8.14 -10.84 19.37
CA GLU A 494 -8.02 -9.39 19.53
C GLU A 494 -7.36 -9.03 20.86
N ARG A 495 -7.90 -9.55 21.98
CA ARG A 495 -7.32 -9.32 23.31
C ARG A 495 -5.88 -9.83 23.43
N GLN A 496 -5.46 -10.83 22.65
CA GLN A 496 -4.08 -11.32 22.62
C GLN A 496 -3.18 -10.43 21.76
N TRP A 497 -3.63 -10.09 20.55
CA TRP A 497 -2.93 -9.23 19.59
C TRP A 497 -2.65 -7.84 20.17
N LEU A 498 -3.69 -7.12 20.62
CA LEU A 498 -3.55 -5.75 21.13
C LEU A 498 -2.59 -5.69 22.34
N ARG A 499 -2.54 -6.72 23.19
CA ARG A 499 -1.58 -6.76 24.31
C ARG A 499 -0.12 -6.90 23.86
N GLU A 500 0.17 -7.61 22.78
CA GLU A 500 1.55 -7.68 22.26
C GLU A 500 1.92 -6.39 21.50
N GLU A 501 0.97 -5.74 20.81
CA GLU A 501 1.17 -4.42 20.18
C GLU A 501 1.42 -3.33 21.24
N GLU A 502 0.58 -3.24 22.28
CA GLU A 502 0.81 -2.34 23.44
C GLU A 502 2.17 -2.61 24.13
N ARG A 503 2.67 -3.85 24.09
CA ARG A 503 3.96 -4.24 24.66
C ARG A 503 5.11 -3.83 23.75
N ALA A 504 4.97 -4.01 22.44
CA ALA A 504 5.94 -3.57 21.43
C ALA A 504 6.09 -2.04 21.46
N ALA A 505 4.98 -1.30 21.42
CA ALA A 505 4.96 0.16 21.50
C ALA A 505 5.65 0.68 22.78
N ARG A 506 5.35 0.09 23.96
CA ARG A 506 6.01 0.45 25.23
C ARG A 506 7.52 0.14 25.21
N LEU A 507 7.95 -0.98 24.62
CA LEU A 507 9.37 -1.32 24.50
C LEU A 507 10.11 -0.40 23.52
N ALA A 508 9.46 0.06 22.44
CA ALA A 508 10.03 0.99 21.48
C ALA A 508 10.13 2.42 22.04
N SER A 509 9.12 2.87 22.79
CA SER A 509 9.13 4.13 23.54
C SER A 509 10.29 4.17 24.56
N VAL A 510 10.45 3.11 25.36
CA VAL A 510 11.57 2.99 26.34
C VAL A 510 12.95 2.97 25.67
N LYS A 511 13.06 2.55 24.41
CA LYS A 511 14.31 2.58 23.63
C LYS A 511 14.54 3.90 22.89
N GLY A 512 13.60 4.83 22.90
CA GLY A 512 13.65 6.06 22.10
C GLY A 512 13.53 5.82 20.59
N THR A 513 13.07 4.65 20.15
CA THR A 513 12.94 4.30 18.72
C THR A 513 11.58 4.67 18.12
N LEU A 514 10.66 5.21 18.93
CA LEU A 514 9.46 5.91 18.48
C LEU A 514 9.47 7.32 19.07
N THR A 515 9.95 8.29 18.29
CA THR A 515 9.59 9.70 18.45
C THR A 515 8.21 9.94 17.80
N PRO A 516 7.39 10.86 18.34
CA PRO A 516 6.05 11.15 17.85
C PRO A 516 6.02 11.83 16.47
#